data_AF-A0A2G8XLI6-F1
#
_entry.id   AF-A0A2G8XLI6-F1
#
_cell.length_a   1.000
_cell.length_b   1.000
_cell.length_c   1.000
_cell.angle_alpha   90.00
_cell.angle_beta   90.00
_cell.angle_gamma   90.00
#
_symmetry.space_group_name_H-M   'P 1'
#
loop_
_entity.id
_entity.type
_entity.pdbx_description
1 polymer ?
#
loop_
_entity_poly.entity_id
_entity_poly.type
_entity_poly.pdbx_seq_one_letter_code
_entity_poly.pdbx_strand_id
1 'polypeptide(L)'
;LSEEGKAVIGDFGFAAEVGTSTKLRSTPAFLDPQTAEEYLQRKTETVVTEERDAWALGTIIFVIWCGSYPFFSFEEAVLPPAVLWQNVVFMSKTTRP
;
A
#
# COMPACT_ATOMS: atom_id res chain seq x y z
N LEU A 1 14.57 -6.78 -14.21
CA LEU A 1 14.09 -8.00 -14.92
C LEU A 1 15.29 -8.87 -15.20
N SER A 2 15.19 -10.18 -15.04
CA SER A 2 16.23 -11.08 -15.57
C SER A 2 16.36 -10.90 -17.09
N GLU A 3 17.48 -11.31 -17.69
CA GLU A 3 17.66 -11.30 -19.15
C GLU A 3 16.54 -12.07 -19.89
N GLU A 4 15.88 -13.00 -19.20
CA GLU A 4 14.77 -13.81 -19.71
C GLU A 4 13.39 -13.17 -19.51
N GLY A 5 13.31 -11.94 -19.00
CA GLY A 5 12.03 -11.27 -18.73
C GLY A 5 11.28 -11.80 -17.50
N LYS A 6 11.89 -12.69 -16.70
CA LYS A 6 11.28 -13.14 -15.44
C LYS A 6 11.33 -12.03 -14.39
N ALA A 7 10.18 -11.78 -13.77
CA ALA A 7 10.05 -10.95 -12.58
C ALA A 7 10.34 -11.77 -11.32
N VAL A 8 10.98 -11.14 -10.33
CA VAL A 8 11.27 -11.71 -9.02
C VAL A 8 10.91 -10.68 -7.95
N ILE A 9 10.47 -11.16 -6.78
CA ILE A 9 10.22 -10.30 -5.62
C ILE A 9 11.55 -10.08 -4.88
N GLY A 10 11.81 -8.84 -4.47
CA GLY A 10 13.00 -8.45 -3.74
C GLY A 10 12.68 -7.47 -2.61
N ASP A 11 13.73 -6.93 -1.98
CA ASP A 11 13.65 -5.99 -0.85
C ASP A 11 12.89 -6.51 0.38
N PHE A 12 13.47 -7.50 1.05
CA PHE A 12 12.92 -8.09 2.29
C PHE A 12 13.30 -7.31 3.56
N GLY A 13 13.80 -6.06 3.45
CA GLY A 13 14.26 -5.29 4.61
C GLY A 13 13.17 -4.99 5.66
N PHE A 14 11.90 -5.08 5.24
CA PHE A 14 10.73 -4.90 6.10
C PHE A 14 9.92 -6.17 6.33
N ALA A 15 10.37 -7.32 5.79
CA ALA A 15 9.68 -8.59 5.98
C ALA A 15 9.63 -8.96 7.47
N ALA A 16 8.50 -9.51 7.88
CA ALA A 16 8.23 -9.91 9.26
C ALA A 16 7.21 -11.05 9.28
N GLU A 17 7.15 -11.76 10.40
CA GLU A 17 6.22 -12.86 10.59
C GLU A 17 4.80 -12.34 10.80
N VAL A 18 3.83 -12.97 10.13
CA VAL A 18 2.40 -12.65 10.25
C VAL A 18 1.97 -12.76 11.72
N GLY A 19 1.20 -11.79 12.20
CA GLY A 19 0.74 -11.70 13.59
C GLY A 19 1.72 -10.98 14.54
N THR A 20 2.92 -10.63 14.09
CA THR A 20 3.86 -9.82 14.90
C THR A 20 3.54 -8.32 14.80
N SER A 21 3.81 -7.58 15.89
CA SER A 21 3.78 -6.11 15.87
C SER A 21 5.10 -5.58 15.32
N THR A 22 5.03 -4.69 14.34
CA THR A 22 6.21 -4.06 13.74
C THR A 22 6.03 -2.56 13.60
N LYS A 23 7.14 -1.81 13.52
CA LYS A 23 7.09 -0.38 13.24
C LYS A 23 6.38 -0.13 11.92
N LEU A 24 5.48 0.84 11.93
CA LEU A 24 4.79 1.32 10.74
C LEU A 24 5.80 1.88 9.74
N ARG A 25 6.04 1.10 8.67
CA ARG A 25 6.85 1.47 7.51
C ARG A 25 6.04 1.19 6.26
N SER A 26 6.11 2.09 5.29
CA SER A 26 5.33 1.97 4.06
C SER A 26 5.93 2.75 2.91
N THR A 27 5.57 2.33 1.71
CA THR A 27 5.59 3.16 0.51
C THR A 27 4.20 3.75 0.35
N PRO A 28 4.01 5.08 0.47
CA PRO A 28 2.69 5.69 0.66
C PRO A 28 1.61 5.28 -0.35
N ALA A 29 1.99 5.08 -1.61
CA ALA A 29 1.05 4.78 -2.69
C ALA A 29 0.49 3.35 -2.70
N PHE A 30 1.10 2.41 -1.96
CA PHE A 30 0.71 0.99 -1.93
C PHE A 30 0.09 0.58 -0.60
N LEU A 31 -0.17 1.55 0.27
CA LEU A 31 -0.66 1.30 1.61
C LEU A 31 -2.14 0.94 1.60
N ASP A 32 -2.50 -0.08 2.38
CA ASP A 32 -3.89 -0.49 2.56
C ASP A 32 -4.66 0.53 3.44
N PRO A 33 -6.00 0.57 3.35
CA PRO A 33 -6.80 1.55 4.06
C PRO A 33 -6.74 1.41 5.58
N GLN A 34 -6.59 0.19 6.11
CA GLN A 34 -6.52 -0.03 7.55
C GLN A 34 -5.23 0.56 8.09
N THR A 35 -4.09 0.23 7.49
CA THR A 35 -2.79 0.78 7.90
C THR A 35 -2.70 2.29 7.65
N ALA A 36 -3.31 2.80 6.57
CA ALA A 36 -3.42 4.23 6.32
C ALA A 36 -4.17 4.95 7.45
N GLU A 37 -5.27 4.37 7.94
CA GLU A 37 -6.00 4.88 9.11
C GLU A 37 -5.16 4.86 10.38
N GLU A 38 -4.33 3.83 10.59
CA GLU A 38 -3.40 3.77 11.73
C GLU A 38 -2.33 4.87 11.71
N TYR A 39 -1.78 5.18 10.53
CA TYR A 39 -0.89 6.33 10.37
C TYR A 39 -1.58 7.66 10.68
N LEU A 40 -2.81 7.85 10.21
CA LEU A 40 -3.59 9.06 10.48
C LEU A 40 -3.92 9.20 11.97
N GLN A 41 -4.08 8.08 12.68
CA GLN A 41 -4.23 8.01 14.13
C GLN A 41 -2.90 8.15 14.90
N ARG A 42 -1.78 8.38 14.20
CA ARG A 42 -0.43 8.52 14.77
C ARG A 42 0.04 7.30 15.56
N LYS A 43 -0.42 6.10 15.19
CA LYS A 43 0.19 4.87 15.70
C LYS A 43 1.63 4.77 15.19
N THR A 44 2.47 4.11 15.97
CA THR A 44 3.88 3.87 15.62
C THR A 44 4.14 2.43 15.20
N GLU A 45 3.21 1.53 15.50
CA GLU A 45 3.28 0.10 15.22
C GLU A 45 1.96 -0.42 14.67
N THR A 46 2.03 -1.56 14.00
CA THR A 46 0.91 -2.25 13.38
C THR A 46 1.18 -3.76 13.35
N VAL A 47 0.11 -4.55 13.32
CA VAL A 47 0.20 -6.01 13.18
C VAL A 47 0.45 -6.35 11.71
N VAL A 48 1.38 -7.27 11.47
CA VAL A 48 1.65 -7.81 10.14
C VAL A 48 0.52 -8.76 9.76
N THR A 49 -0.10 -8.53 8.60
CA THR A 49 -1.18 -9.37 8.08
C THR A 49 -0.99 -9.63 6.59
N GLU A 50 -1.55 -10.73 6.10
CA GLU A 50 -1.45 -11.13 4.69
C GLU A 50 -2.26 -10.19 3.77
N GLU A 51 -3.34 -9.60 4.29
CA GLU A 51 -4.23 -8.70 3.55
C GLU A 51 -3.52 -7.42 3.12
N ARG A 52 -2.51 -6.97 3.88
CA ARG A 52 -1.70 -5.80 3.54
C ARG A 52 -0.89 -6.03 2.27
N ASP A 53 -0.29 -7.21 2.14
CA ASP A 53 0.44 -7.60 0.93
C ASP A 53 -0.52 -7.85 -0.24
N ALA A 54 -1.69 -8.44 0.03
CA ALA A 54 -2.73 -8.64 -0.99
C ALA A 54 -3.23 -7.30 -1.57
N TRP A 55 -3.40 -6.28 -0.72
CA TRP A 55 -3.74 -4.93 -1.16
C TRP A 55 -2.65 -4.31 -2.04
N ALA A 56 -1.40 -4.38 -1.60
CA ALA A 56 -0.26 -3.86 -2.36
C ALA A 56 -0.16 -4.57 -3.73
N LEU A 57 -0.34 -5.88 -3.77
CA LEU A 57 -0.38 -6.66 -5.01
C LEU A 57 -1.53 -6.20 -5.93
N GLY A 58 -2.74 -6.02 -5.41
CA GLY A 58 -3.87 -5.50 -6.18
C GLY A 58 -3.58 -4.11 -6.77
N THR A 59 -2.94 -3.24 -5.99
CA THR A 59 -2.50 -1.92 -6.43
C THR A 59 -1.46 -2.02 -7.55
N ILE A 60 -0.46 -2.91 -7.43
CA ILE A 60 0.54 -3.14 -8.48
C ILE A 60 -0.11 -3.61 -9.78
N ILE A 61 -1.01 -4.59 -9.69
CA ILE A 61 -1.75 -5.10 -10.86
C ILE A 61 -2.53 -3.94 -11.51
N PHE A 62 -3.28 -3.16 -10.73
CA PHE A 62 -4.03 -2.03 -11.25
C PHE A 62 -3.13 -1.00 -11.97
N VAL A 63 -1.98 -0.67 -11.37
CA VAL A 63 -0.99 0.23 -11.98
C VAL A 63 -0.50 -0.30 -13.33
N ILE A 64 -0.19 -1.60 -13.43
CA ILE A 64 0.25 -2.23 -14.68
C ILE A 64 -0.82 -2.17 -15.76
N TRP A 65 -2.09 -2.42 -15.41
CA TRP A 65 -3.19 -2.50 -16.37
C TRP A 65 -3.77 -1.13 -16.76
N CYS A 66 -3.84 -0.19 -15.83
CA CYS A 66 -4.58 1.06 -16.00
C CYS A 66 -3.67 2.28 -16.14
N GLY A 67 -2.39 2.19 -15.77
CA GLY A 67 -1.49 3.35 -15.80
C GLY A 67 -1.85 4.45 -14.81
N SER A 68 -2.50 4.10 -13.70
CA SER A 68 -2.76 4.99 -12.55
C SER A 68 -2.84 4.16 -11.26
N TYR A 69 -2.87 4.80 -10.09
CA TYR A 69 -3.25 4.10 -8.85
C TYR A 69 -4.78 3.98 -8.75
N PRO A 70 -5.31 3.07 -7.91
CA PRO A 70 -6.76 2.88 -7.77
C PRO A 70 -7.53 4.13 -7.35
N PHE A 71 -6.92 5.01 -6.53
CA PHE A 71 -7.60 6.16 -5.93
C PHE A 71 -6.90 7.50 -6.15
N PHE A 72 -5.86 7.55 -6.98
CA PHE A 72 -5.15 8.77 -7.33
C PHE A 72 -4.30 8.57 -8.59
N SER A 73 -3.97 9.65 -9.28
CA SER A 73 -3.07 9.62 -10.44
C SER A 73 -1.59 9.58 -10.04
N PHE A 74 -0.70 9.40 -11.02
CA PHE A 74 0.75 9.51 -10.76
C PHE A 74 1.16 10.95 -10.40
N GLU A 75 0.48 11.95 -10.95
CA GLU A 75 0.67 13.36 -10.58
C GLU A 75 0.21 13.62 -9.14
N GLU A 76 -0.87 12.99 -8.71
CA GLU A 76 -1.34 13.11 -7.32
C GLU A 76 -0.45 12.35 -6.34
N ALA A 77 0.27 11.31 -6.78
CA ALA A 77 1.17 10.53 -5.93
C ALA A 77 2.37 11.31 -5.35
N VAL A 78 2.61 12.56 -5.82
CA VAL A 78 3.60 13.46 -5.20
C VAL A 78 3.04 14.31 -4.05
N LEU A 79 1.73 14.24 -3.80
CA LEU A 79 1.09 14.93 -2.69
C LEU A 79 1.60 14.41 -1.34
N PRO A 80 1.48 15.20 -0.25
CA PRO A 80 1.84 14.74 1.08
C PRO A 80 1.14 13.42 1.44
N PRO A 81 1.83 12.45 2.07
CA PRO A 81 1.26 11.13 2.36
C PRO A 81 -0.07 11.16 3.10
N ALA A 82 -0.25 12.11 4.02
CA ALA A 82 -1.49 12.27 4.75
C ALA A 82 -2.71 12.52 3.84
N VAL A 83 -2.53 13.25 2.73
CA VAL A 83 -3.59 13.52 1.75
C VAL A 83 -3.93 12.25 0.99
N LEU A 84 -2.93 11.51 0.54
CA LEU A 84 -3.11 10.22 -0.14
C LEU A 84 -3.87 9.23 0.76
N TRP A 85 -3.44 9.11 2.01
CA TRP A 85 -4.04 8.18 2.98
C TRP A 85 -5.47 8.55 3.35
N GLN A 86 -5.79 9.85 3.46
CA GLN A 86 -7.16 10.29 3.64
C GLN A 86 -8.05 9.87 2.47
N ASN A 87 -7.57 10.02 1.23
CA ASN A 87 -8.30 9.59 0.04
C ASN A 87 -8.49 8.07 -0.01
N VAL A 88 -7.44 7.28 0.27
CA VAL A 88 -7.51 5.81 0.33
C VAL A 88 -8.55 5.36 1.37
N VAL A 89 -8.50 5.91 2.58
CA VAL A 89 -9.46 5.59 3.65
C VAL A 89 -10.88 5.98 3.26
N PHE A 90 -11.07 7.18 2.70
CA PHE A 90 -12.39 7.66 2.29
C PHE A 90 -12.98 6.82 1.15
N MET A 91 -12.21 6.58 0.09
CA MET A 91 -12.67 5.84 -1.08
C MET A 91 -12.94 4.37 -0.77
N SER A 92 -12.13 3.72 0.08
CA SER A 92 -12.35 2.33 0.50
C SER A 92 -13.65 2.12 1.28
N LYS A 93 -14.14 3.14 2.00
CA LYS A 93 -15.38 3.08 2.78
C LYS A 93 -16.63 3.42 1.97
N THR A 94 -16.46 4.20 0.89
CA THR A 94 -17.58 4.74 0.10
C THR A 94 -17.80 4.00 -1.22
N THR A 95 -16.76 3.36 -1.76
CA THR A 95 -16.85 2.54 -2.96
C THR A 95 -17.21 1.12 -2.56
N ARG A 96 -18.48 0.72 -2.75
CA ARG A 96 -18.87 -0.70 -2.67
C ARG A 96 -18.42 -1.41 -3.96
N PRO A 97 -17.96 -2.67 -3.90
CA PRO A 97 -17.73 -3.47 -5.09
C PRO A 97 -18.99 -3.62 -5.95
#